data_AF-A0A7K6LZ01-F1
#
_entry.id   AF-A0A7K6LZ01-F1
#
_cell.length_a   1.000
_cell.length_b   1.000
_cell.length_c   1.000
_cell.angle_alpha   90.00
_cell.angle_beta   90.00
_cell.angle_gamma   90.00
#
_symmetry.space_group_name_H-M   'P 1'
#
loop_
_entity.id
_entity.type
_entity.pdbx_description
1 polymer ?
#
loop_
_entity_poly.entity_id
_entity_poly.type
_entity_poly.pdbx_seq_one_letter_code
_entity_poly.pdbx_strand_id
1 'polypeptide(L)'
;PSWECVQEVRPLGQRHGRCDAGTCLYPGGREHAEEEGPWQLQLCSSCAAEGTHRHCSSLGNSTYSWECNTCAGTDTGRHRSTRCPAPGTGTRLGLAAG
;
A
#
# COMPACT_ATOMS: atom_id res chain seq x y z
N PRO A 1 -23.01 -24.81 -1.61
CA PRO A 1 -22.77 -23.56 -2.37
C PRO A 1 -21.80 -22.64 -1.62
N SER A 2 -20.55 -22.57 -2.08
CA SER A 2 -19.49 -21.71 -1.53
C SER A 2 -19.57 -20.33 -2.17
N TRP A 3 -20.54 -19.53 -1.74
CA TRP A 3 -20.49 -18.09 -1.94
C TRP A 3 -19.89 -17.50 -0.68
N GLU A 4 -19.15 -16.40 -0.82
CA GLU A 4 -18.32 -15.75 0.22
C GLU A 4 -16.91 -16.31 0.35
N CYS A 5 -16.09 -16.06 -0.67
CA CYS A 5 -14.73 -15.61 -0.35
C CYS A 5 -14.92 -14.32 0.45
N VAL A 6 -14.89 -14.41 1.78
CA VAL A 6 -14.71 -13.25 2.64
C VAL A 6 -13.42 -12.60 2.14
N GLN A 7 -13.57 -11.54 1.37
CA GLN A 7 -12.46 -10.65 1.08
C GLN A 7 -12.06 -10.21 2.49
N GLU A 8 -10.95 -10.72 3.02
CA GLU A 8 -10.39 -10.11 4.21
C GLU A 8 -10.20 -8.65 3.83
N VAL A 9 -11.09 -7.80 4.34
CA VAL A 9 -10.89 -6.37 4.36
C VAL A 9 -9.69 -6.25 5.26
N ARG A 10 -8.49 -6.31 4.65
CA ARG A 10 -7.25 -5.92 5.32
C ARG A 10 -7.64 -4.64 6.06
N PRO A 11 -7.38 -4.55 7.37
CA PRO A 11 -7.52 -3.26 8.04
C PRO A 11 -6.84 -2.27 7.12
N LEU A 12 -7.54 -1.20 6.74
CA LEU A 12 -6.94 -0.07 6.06
C LEU A 12 -5.82 0.37 7.00
N GLY A 13 -4.64 -0.24 6.85
CA GLY A 13 -3.49 -0.01 7.69
C GLY A 13 -3.32 1.48 7.67
N GLN A 14 -3.20 2.07 8.86
CA GLN A 14 -3.12 3.50 9.09
C GLN A 14 -2.43 4.14 7.90
N ARG A 15 -3.22 4.87 7.09
CA ARG A 15 -2.75 5.34 5.79
C ARG A 15 -1.47 6.12 6.04
N HIS A 16 -0.44 5.81 5.27
CA HIS A 16 0.82 6.54 5.35
C HIS A 16 0.52 8.05 5.29
N GLY A 17 0.94 8.80 6.31
CA GLY A 17 0.51 10.19 6.52
C GLY A 17 1.61 11.23 6.28
N ARG A 18 2.74 10.80 5.73
CA ARG A 18 3.97 11.59 5.66
C ARG A 18 4.47 11.69 4.22
N CYS A 19 5.22 12.75 3.93
CA CYS A 19 5.94 12.89 2.68
C CYS A 19 7.34 12.27 2.78
N ASP A 20 7.59 11.26 1.95
CA ASP A 20 8.85 10.51 1.83
C ASP A 20 9.76 11.03 0.72
N ALA A 21 9.39 12.12 0.05
CA ALA A 21 10.26 12.77 -0.91
C ALA A 21 11.62 13.11 -0.26
N GLY A 22 12.71 12.86 -1.01
CA GLY A 22 14.07 13.13 -0.54
C GLY A 22 14.22 14.57 -0.02
N THR A 23 13.63 15.52 -0.74
CA THR A 23 13.49 16.91 -0.30
C THR A 23 12.01 17.28 -0.24
N CYS A 24 11.50 17.59 0.96
CA CYS A 24 10.14 18.09 1.15
C CYS A 24 10.13 19.61 1.00
N LEU A 25 9.26 20.14 0.12
CA LEU A 25 9.14 21.57 -0.16
C LEU A 25 7.99 22.22 0.62
N TYR A 26 7.14 21.44 1.28
CA TYR A 26 5.99 21.98 1.99
C TYR A 26 6.41 22.73 3.27
N PRO A 27 6.04 24.02 3.44
CA PRO A 27 6.40 24.80 4.63
C PRO A 27 5.82 24.23 5.93
N GLY A 28 4.67 23.54 5.85
CA GLY A 28 4.05 22.87 7.00
C GLY A 28 4.83 21.64 7.47
N GLY A 29 5.82 21.18 6.72
CA GLY A 29 6.63 20.01 7.07
C GLY A 29 6.05 18.69 6.55
N ARG A 30 6.77 17.61 6.81
CA ARG A 30 6.57 16.31 6.14
C ARG A 30 5.32 15.58 6.60
N GLU A 31 4.89 15.80 7.84
CA GLU A 31 3.75 15.13 8.48
C GLU A 31 2.40 15.78 8.16
N HIS A 32 2.42 16.89 7.40
CA HIS A 32 1.24 17.67 7.07
C HIS A 32 0.98 17.62 5.58
N ALA A 33 -0.30 17.65 5.21
CA ALA A 33 -0.74 17.68 3.83
C ALA A 33 -2.08 18.40 3.73
N GLU A 34 -2.35 18.98 2.56
CA GLU A 34 -3.65 19.53 2.23
C GLU A 34 -4.61 18.42 1.78
N GLU A 35 -5.91 18.65 1.89
CA GLU A 35 -6.92 17.74 1.38
C GLU A 35 -6.92 17.71 -0.16
N GLU A 36 -6.75 18.88 -0.79
CA GLU A 36 -6.66 19.06 -2.23
C GLU A 36 -5.52 20.05 -2.55
N GLY A 37 -5.01 20.01 -3.79
CA GLY A 37 -4.04 20.97 -4.30
C GLY A 37 -2.62 20.44 -4.39
N PRO A 38 -1.63 21.35 -4.49
CA PRO A 38 -0.23 20.98 -4.70
C PRO A 38 0.41 20.25 -3.52
N TRP A 39 -0.14 20.45 -2.31
CA TRP A 39 0.33 19.82 -1.09
C TRP A 39 -0.56 18.66 -0.66
N GLN A 40 -1.45 18.17 -1.53
CA GLN A 40 -2.14 16.91 -1.30
C GLN A 40 -1.13 15.76 -1.27
N LEU A 41 -1.30 14.88 -0.29
CA LEU A 41 -0.51 13.66 -0.17
C LEU A 41 -1.01 12.59 -1.15
N GLN A 42 -0.14 12.20 -2.09
CA GLN A 42 -0.33 11.09 -3.01
C GLN A 42 0.34 9.85 -2.42
N LEU A 43 -0.45 8.79 -2.21
CA LEU A 43 0.06 7.50 -1.77
C LEU A 43 0.42 6.63 -2.97
N CYS A 44 1.43 5.78 -2.80
CA CYS A 44 1.76 4.82 -3.84
C CYS A 44 0.55 3.91 -4.12
N SER A 45 0.10 3.86 -5.37
CA SER A 45 -1.08 3.08 -5.78
C SER A 45 -0.88 1.57 -5.58
N SER A 46 0.36 1.08 -5.60
CA SER A 46 0.69 -0.35 -5.52
C SER A 46 0.94 -0.83 -4.09
N CYS A 47 1.58 -0.03 -3.22
CA CYS A 47 1.92 -0.46 -1.85
C CYS A 47 1.25 0.35 -0.72
N ALA A 48 0.81 1.59 -0.98
CA ALA A 48 0.30 2.55 -0.01
C ALA A 48 1.19 2.77 1.24
N ALA A 49 2.43 2.29 1.21
CA ALA A 49 3.37 2.35 2.33
C ALA A 49 4.28 3.59 2.29
N GLU A 50 4.34 4.25 1.13
CA GLU A 50 5.06 5.51 0.91
C GLU A 50 4.08 6.58 0.40
N GLY A 51 4.38 7.83 0.73
CA GLY A 51 3.60 8.99 0.30
C GLY A 51 4.48 10.16 -0.18
N THR A 52 3.94 11.01 -1.04
CA THR A 52 4.60 12.24 -1.48
C THR A 52 3.60 13.37 -1.70
N HIS A 53 3.99 14.62 -1.45
CA HIS A 53 3.19 15.74 -1.94
C HIS A 53 3.28 15.84 -3.46
N ARG A 54 2.23 16.30 -4.13
CA ARG A 54 2.27 16.49 -5.59
C ARG A 54 3.47 17.32 -6.03
N HIS A 55 3.70 18.47 -5.40
CA HIS A 55 4.84 19.32 -5.74
C HIS A 55 6.20 18.67 -5.45
N CYS A 56 6.30 17.89 -4.38
CA CYS A 56 7.56 17.22 -4.01
C CYS A 56 7.98 16.13 -5.01
N SER A 57 7.04 15.59 -5.78
CA SER A 57 7.31 14.61 -6.85
C SER A 57 7.00 15.12 -8.26
N SER A 58 6.85 16.45 -8.43
CA SER A 58 6.57 17.08 -9.72
C SER A 58 5.34 16.48 -10.43
N LEU A 59 4.34 16.04 -9.67
CA LEU A 59 3.10 15.49 -10.20
C LEU A 59 2.22 16.62 -10.75
N GLY A 60 1.77 16.46 -11.99
CA GLY A 60 0.82 17.39 -12.61
C GLY A 60 -0.55 17.33 -11.95
N ASN A 61 -1.33 18.40 -12.10
CA ASN A 61 -2.66 18.52 -11.48
C ASN A 61 -3.68 17.48 -12.00
N SER A 62 -3.44 16.91 -13.19
CA SER A 62 -4.24 15.83 -13.79
C SER A 62 -3.78 14.43 -13.40
N THR A 63 -2.70 14.29 -12.63
CA THR A 63 -2.18 12.98 -12.22
C THR A 63 -2.87 12.54 -10.94
N TYR A 64 -3.63 11.46 -11.05
CA TYR A 64 -4.38 10.85 -9.94
C TYR A 64 -3.72 9.59 -9.36
N SER A 65 -2.65 9.11 -9.99
CA SER A 65 -1.91 7.91 -9.57
C SER A 65 -0.42 8.20 -9.54
N TRP A 66 0.23 7.80 -8.46
CA TRP A 66 1.67 7.84 -8.29
C TRP A 66 2.16 6.50 -7.77
N GLU A 67 3.37 6.13 -8.17
CA GLU A 67 4.08 4.95 -7.68
C GLU A 67 5.43 5.38 -7.11
N CYS A 68 5.80 4.83 -5.95
CA CYS A 68 7.11 5.07 -5.38
C CYS A 68 8.20 4.44 -6.25
N ASN A 69 9.45 4.88 -6.06
CA ASN A 69 10.59 4.40 -6.84
C ASN A 69 10.74 2.87 -6.79
N THR A 70 10.41 2.26 -5.65
CA THR A 70 10.43 0.81 -5.47
C THR A 70 9.39 0.10 -6.34
N CYS A 71 8.20 0.68 -6.51
CA CYS A 71 7.11 0.08 -7.29
C CYS A 71 7.20 0.41 -8.79
N ALA A 72 7.60 1.63 -9.15
CA ALA A 72 7.66 2.11 -10.53
C ALA A 72 8.79 1.44 -11.36
N GLY A 73 9.88 1.03 -10.72
CA GLY A 73 11.01 0.36 -11.37
C GLY A 73 10.87 -1.16 -11.50
N THR A 74 9.82 -1.75 -10.91
CA THR A 74 9.54 -3.17 -11.00
C THR A 74 8.50 -3.43 -12.09
N ASP A 75 8.94 -3.70 -13.31
CA ASP A 75 8.09 -4.36 -14.36
C ASP A 75 7.59 -5.75 -13.91
N THR A 76 8.10 -6.26 -12.79
CA THR A 76 7.59 -7.48 -12.16
C THR A 76 6.55 -7.12 -11.11
N GLY A 77 5.30 -7.27 -11.52
CA GLY A 77 4.12 -6.81 -10.84
C GLY A 77 3.97 -7.23 -9.38
N ARG A 78 3.02 -6.52 -8.75
CA ARG A 78 2.32 -6.92 -7.54
C ARG A 78 3.30 -7.17 -6.40
N HIS A 79 3.67 -6.07 -5.74
CA HIS A 79 4.29 -6.05 -4.42
C HIS A 79 3.76 -7.24 -3.62
N ARG A 80 4.65 -8.21 -3.38
CA ARG A 80 4.33 -9.49 -2.74
C ARG A 80 3.42 -9.20 -1.56
N SER A 81 2.13 -9.50 -1.72
CA SER A 81 1.29 -9.88 -0.62
C SER A 81 2.11 -10.91 0.14
N THR A 82 2.47 -10.58 1.38
CA THR A 82 3.27 -11.42 2.26
C THR A 82 2.78 -12.83 2.06
N ARG A 83 3.61 -13.65 1.39
CA ARG A 83 3.24 -15.00 1.03
C ARG A 83 3.02 -15.67 2.37
N CYS A 84 1.76 -15.90 2.75
CA CYS A 84 1.44 -16.69 3.92
C CYS A 84 2.27 -17.96 3.77
N PRO A 85 3.12 -18.32 4.74
CA PRO A 85 3.66 -19.67 4.76
C PRO A 85 2.44 -20.57 4.69
N ALA A 86 2.33 -21.38 3.63
CA ALA A 86 1.33 -22.43 3.61
C ALA A 86 1.57 -23.22 4.90
N PRO A 87 0.55 -23.41 5.78
CA PRO A 87 0.71 -24.37 6.84
C PRO A 87 1.00 -25.70 6.14
N GLY A 88 2.23 -26.18 6.35
CA GLY A 88 2.67 -27.44 5.80
C GLY A 88 1.66 -28.51 6.16
N THR A 89 1.35 -29.34 5.16
CA THR A 89 0.75 -30.66 5.29
C THR A 89 1.09 -31.31 6.64
N GLY A 90 0.12 -31.29 7.55
CA GLY A 90 0.09 -32.09 8.76
C GLY A 90 -0.90 -33.23 8.56
N THR A 91 -0.35 -34.40 8.32
CA THR A 91 -0.96 -35.70 8.05
C THR A 91 -2.25 -36.02 8.82
N ARG A 92 -3.16 -36.68 8.09
CA ARG A 92 -4.36 -37.40 8.56
C ARG A 92 -4.08 -38.21 9.83
N LEU A 93 -4.97 -38.12 10.82
CA LEU A 93 -5.24 -39.27 11.70
C LEU A 93 -6.76 -39.40 11.88
N GLY A 94 -7.31 -40.42 11.23
CA GLY A 94 -8.59 -41.00 11.66
C GLY A 94 -8.36 -42.03 12.76
N LEU A 95 -9.47 -42.66 13.17
CA LEU A 95 -9.67 -43.70 14.22
C LEU A 95 -10.21 -43.05 15.52
N ALA A 96 -11.51 -43.07 15.82
CA ALA A 96 -12.49 -44.16 16.03
C ALA A 96 -12.51 -44.74 17.45
N ALA A 97 -13.73 -44.76 17.99
CA ALA A 97 -14.31 -45.58 19.05
C ALA A 97 -13.85 -45.41 20.52
N GLY A 98 -14.82 -45.04 21.34
CA GLY A 98 -14.97 -45.45 22.75
C GLY A 98 -16.41 -45.92 22.93
#